data_AF-A0A9W4WKU2-F1
#
_entry.id   AF-A0A9W4WKU2-F1
#
_cell.length_a   1.000
_cell.length_b   1.000
_cell.length_c   1.000
_cell.angle_alpha   90.00
_cell.angle_beta   90.00
_cell.angle_gamma   90.00
#
_symmetry.space_group_name_H-M   'P 1'
#
loop_
_entity.id
_entity.type
_entity.pdbx_description
1 polymer ?
#
loop_
_entity_poly.entity_id
_entity_poly.type
_entity_poly.pdbx_seq_one_letter_code
_entity_poly.pdbx_strand_id
1 'polypeptide(L)'
;MAKYNEGFQVFKPRRKLQWLKSLGKVQIELELQDRTVEFEVAPIYATIIQYFQQQDKWNLNDLAAKIKIEPSMLKSKMSFWSDRGILKESSNDEWILLETAEDNSNKGFVTNEESDNNIIQSLAEQKAEEFKMYWVYIENMLKNLGGMTLEKIYGILCSVAEPSSSSNSIDNNLEDLKMFLNQMVEEDKLEFQGGIYKVKIND
;
A
#
# COMPACT_ATOMS: atom_id res chain seq x y z
N MET A 1 -4.53 -16.18 -12.35
CA MET A 1 -5.40 -15.01 -12.03
C MET A 1 -6.56 -14.84 -13.00
N ALA A 2 -6.35 -14.81 -14.33
CA ALA A 2 -7.41 -14.58 -15.33
C ALA A 2 -8.58 -15.60 -15.29
N LYS A 3 -8.27 -16.91 -15.28
CA LYS A 3 -9.28 -17.99 -15.22
C LYS A 3 -10.22 -17.92 -14.01
N TYR A 4 -9.71 -17.48 -12.85
CA TYR A 4 -10.52 -17.38 -11.63
C TYR A 4 -11.41 -16.13 -11.63
N ASN A 5 -10.93 -15.03 -12.24
CA ASN A 5 -11.69 -13.79 -12.36
C ASN A 5 -12.95 -13.97 -13.23
N GLU A 6 -12.82 -14.71 -14.33
CA GLU A 6 -13.96 -15.03 -15.22
C GLU A 6 -15.00 -15.88 -14.50
N GLY A 7 -14.59 -16.95 -13.80
CA GLY A 7 -15.50 -17.79 -13.03
C GLY A 7 -16.20 -17.02 -11.89
N PHE A 8 -15.49 -16.11 -11.23
CA PHE A 8 -16.05 -15.30 -10.16
C PHE A 8 -17.09 -14.28 -10.65
N GLN A 9 -16.88 -13.64 -11.80
CA GLN A 9 -17.86 -12.73 -12.40
C GLN A 9 -19.15 -13.43 -12.80
N VAL A 10 -19.07 -14.67 -13.29
CA VAL A 10 -20.25 -15.49 -13.61
C VAL A 10 -21.04 -15.83 -12.33
N PHE A 11 -20.35 -16.18 -11.25
CA PHE A 11 -21.01 -16.59 -10.01
C PHE A 11 -21.52 -15.43 -9.15
N LYS A 12 -20.88 -14.26 -9.21
CA LYS A 12 -21.24 -13.05 -8.46
C LYS A 12 -21.14 -11.79 -9.34
N PRO A 13 -22.08 -11.58 -10.27
CA PRO A 13 -22.01 -10.53 -11.30
C PRO A 13 -22.04 -9.09 -10.77
N ARG A 14 -22.47 -8.86 -9.53
CA ARG A 14 -22.48 -7.54 -8.87
C ARG A 14 -21.23 -7.26 -8.01
N ARG A 15 -20.23 -8.14 -8.01
CA ARG A 15 -18.99 -7.97 -7.26
C ARG A 15 -17.80 -8.01 -8.21
N LYS A 16 -16.85 -7.08 -8.05
CA LYS A 16 -15.57 -7.10 -8.76
C LYS A 16 -14.50 -7.69 -7.84
N LEU A 17 -13.68 -8.59 -8.38
CA LEU A 17 -12.59 -9.20 -7.62
C LEU A 17 -11.36 -8.29 -7.70
N GLN A 18 -11.06 -7.61 -6.59
CA GLN A 18 -9.85 -6.80 -6.45
C GLN A 18 -8.78 -7.64 -5.77
N TRP A 19 -7.76 -8.04 -6.53
CA TRP A 19 -6.63 -8.78 -5.98
C TRP A 19 -5.78 -7.86 -5.11
N LEU A 20 -5.90 -7.98 -3.80
CA LEU A 20 -4.98 -7.36 -2.84
C LEU A 20 -3.68 -8.17 -2.84
N LYS A 21 -2.80 -7.91 -3.81
CA LYS A 21 -1.52 -8.61 -3.99
C LYS A 21 -0.62 -8.55 -2.75
N SER A 22 -0.86 -7.58 -1.86
CA SER A 22 -0.20 -7.42 -0.57
C SER A 22 -0.61 -8.46 0.48
N LEU A 23 -1.74 -9.16 0.32
CA LEU A 23 -2.31 -10.07 1.34
C LEU A 23 -2.02 -11.55 1.07
N GLY A 24 -1.24 -11.88 0.04
CA GLY A 24 -0.84 -13.26 -0.23
C GLY A 24 0.30 -13.68 0.69
N LYS A 25 0.12 -14.70 1.51
CA LYS A 25 1.25 -15.34 2.18
C LYS A 25 1.85 -16.40 1.25
N VAL A 26 3.17 -16.40 1.10
CA VAL A 26 3.93 -17.36 0.31
C VAL A 26 4.90 -18.05 1.25
N GLN A 27 4.86 -19.38 1.24
CA GLN A 27 5.87 -20.19 1.91
C GLN A 27 7.07 -20.33 0.97
N ILE A 28 8.24 -19.92 1.43
CA ILE A 28 9.51 -20.03 0.71
C ILE A 28 10.53 -20.76 1.57
N GLU A 29 11.33 -21.59 0.95
CA GLU A 29 12.46 -22.28 1.55
C GLU A 29 13.75 -21.67 1.00
N LEU A 30 14.63 -21.21 1.89
CA LEU A 30 15.92 -20.64 1.53
C LEU A 30 17.01 -21.62 1.92
N GLU A 31 17.64 -22.22 0.90
CA GLU A 31 18.86 -23.03 1.05
C GLU A 31 20.08 -22.11 0.96
N LEU A 32 20.73 -21.87 2.09
CA LEU A 32 22.02 -21.17 2.20
C LEU A 32 23.14 -22.20 2.38
N GLN A 33 24.41 -21.77 2.30
CA GLN A 33 25.54 -22.69 2.42
C GLN A 33 25.62 -23.40 3.78
N ASP A 34 25.21 -22.72 4.85
CA ASP A 34 25.31 -23.22 6.22
C ASP A 34 23.98 -23.72 6.81
N ARG A 35 22.83 -23.36 6.22
CA ARG A 35 21.51 -23.64 6.76
C ARG A 35 20.41 -23.61 5.70
N THR A 36 19.35 -24.37 5.95
CA THR A 36 18.08 -24.26 5.23
C THR A 36 17.02 -23.69 6.16
N VAL A 37 16.32 -22.63 5.74
CA VAL A 37 15.31 -21.96 6.57
C VAL A 37 14.03 -21.73 5.79
N GLU A 38 12.91 -22.14 6.37
CA GLU A 38 11.58 -21.89 5.82
C GLU A 38 10.98 -20.59 6.35
N PHE A 39 10.31 -19.84 5.47
CA PHE A 39 9.65 -18.58 5.79
C PHE A 39 8.25 -18.53 5.18
N GLU A 40 7.29 -18.07 5.96
CA GLU A 40 5.97 -17.66 5.45
C GLU A 40 5.92 -16.13 5.39
N VAL A 41 6.00 -15.56 4.18
CA VAL A 41 6.17 -14.10 3.98
C VAL A 41 5.25 -13.58 2.89
N ALA A 42 4.97 -12.27 2.92
CA ALA A 42 4.30 -11.60 1.81
C ALA A 42 5.12 -11.72 0.50
N PRO A 43 4.48 -11.63 -0.68
CA PRO A 43 5.12 -11.97 -1.94
C PRO A 43 6.24 -10.99 -2.30
N ILE A 44 6.19 -9.78 -1.73
CA ILE A 44 7.25 -8.77 -1.89
C ILE A 44 8.58 -9.23 -1.30
N TYR A 45 8.57 -9.88 -0.14
CA TYR A 45 9.80 -10.39 0.48
C TYR A 45 10.40 -11.54 -0.33
N ALA A 46 9.54 -12.45 -0.82
CA ALA A 46 9.94 -13.51 -1.73
C ALA A 46 10.52 -12.96 -3.04
N THR A 47 9.92 -11.89 -3.57
CA THR A 47 10.44 -11.23 -4.78
C THR A 47 11.81 -10.64 -4.54
N ILE A 48 12.03 -9.95 -3.41
CA ILE A 48 13.32 -9.35 -3.07
C ILE A 48 14.40 -10.43 -3.04
N ILE A 49 14.19 -11.51 -2.27
CA ILE A 49 15.22 -12.56 -2.13
C ILE A 49 15.45 -13.33 -3.44
N GLN A 50 14.43 -13.47 -4.29
CA GLN A 50 14.57 -14.07 -5.61
C GLN A 50 15.53 -13.29 -6.52
N TYR A 51 15.61 -11.95 -6.39
CA TYR A 51 16.62 -11.18 -7.13
C TYR A 51 18.04 -11.43 -6.61
N PHE A 52 18.19 -11.69 -5.31
CA PHE A 52 19.48 -12.08 -4.73
C PHE A 52 19.94 -13.47 -5.16
N GLN A 53 19.04 -14.34 -5.64
CA GLN A 53 19.41 -15.61 -6.26
C GLN A 53 20.18 -15.43 -7.58
N GLN A 54 19.96 -14.33 -8.30
CA GLN A 54 20.65 -14.06 -9.58
C GLN A 54 21.97 -13.33 -9.39
N GLN A 55 22.07 -12.54 -8.32
CA GLN A 55 23.19 -11.67 -8.05
C GLN A 55 23.27 -11.39 -6.54
N ASP A 56 24.41 -11.68 -5.93
CA ASP A 56 24.57 -11.61 -4.47
C ASP A 56 24.64 -10.17 -3.93
N LYS A 57 24.87 -9.19 -4.82
CA LYS A 57 25.07 -7.78 -4.46
C LYS A 57 24.19 -6.86 -5.29
N TRP A 58 23.39 -6.03 -4.63
CA TRP A 58 22.49 -5.09 -5.29
C TRP A 58 22.63 -3.69 -4.73
N ASN A 59 22.65 -2.68 -5.61
CA ASN A 59 22.40 -1.31 -5.20
C ASN A 59 20.90 -1.13 -4.93
N LEU A 60 20.57 -0.40 -3.86
CA LEU A 60 19.19 -0.14 -3.45
C LEU A 60 18.35 0.48 -4.59
N ASN A 61 18.89 1.47 -5.31
CA ASN A 61 18.16 2.18 -6.34
C ASN A 61 17.90 1.31 -7.58
N ASP A 62 18.89 0.50 -7.98
CA ASP A 62 18.77 -0.38 -9.14
C ASP A 62 17.74 -1.49 -8.88
N LEU A 63 17.76 -2.06 -7.68
CA LEU A 63 16.81 -3.09 -7.29
C LEU A 63 15.40 -2.52 -7.12
N ALA A 64 15.28 -1.31 -6.57
CA ALA A 64 14.01 -0.58 -6.48
C ALA A 64 13.40 -0.34 -7.87
N ALA A 65 14.21 0.07 -8.85
CA ALA A 65 13.77 0.25 -10.23
C ALA A 65 13.31 -1.07 -10.88
N LYS A 66 14.01 -2.19 -10.63
CA LYS A 66 13.62 -3.51 -11.17
C LYS A 66 12.32 -4.04 -10.56
N ILE A 67 12.16 -3.91 -9.25
CA ILE A 67 10.94 -4.33 -8.53
C ILE A 67 9.79 -3.34 -8.75
N LYS A 68 10.09 -2.12 -9.21
CA LYS A 68 9.17 -0.99 -9.40
C LYS A 68 8.51 -0.53 -8.09
N ILE A 69 9.34 -0.34 -7.07
CA ILE A 69 8.93 0.22 -5.77
C ILE A 69 9.85 1.38 -5.38
N GLU A 70 9.39 2.23 -4.46
CA GLU A 70 10.18 3.34 -3.94
C GLU A 70 11.41 2.84 -3.14
N PRO A 71 12.60 3.46 -3.27
CA PRO A 71 13.81 3.03 -2.56
C PRO A 71 13.66 3.02 -1.04
N SER A 72 12.91 3.97 -0.47
CA SER A 72 12.61 4.04 0.97
C SER A 72 11.83 2.83 1.45
N MET A 73 10.82 2.43 0.68
CA MET A 73 10.00 1.24 0.93
C MET A 73 10.83 -0.04 0.79
N LEU A 74 11.67 -0.13 -0.25
CA LEU A 74 12.57 -1.28 -0.43
C LEU A 74 13.53 -1.43 0.75
N LYS A 75 14.15 -0.33 1.21
CA LYS A 75 15.07 -0.33 2.34
C LYS A 75 14.39 -0.86 3.62
N SER A 76 13.19 -0.38 3.91
CA SER A 76 12.37 -0.88 5.03
C SER A 76 12.08 -2.38 4.90
N LYS A 77 11.78 -2.88 3.69
CA LYS A 77 11.54 -4.30 3.43
C LYS A 77 12.79 -5.16 3.49
N MET A 78 13.96 -4.63 3.10
CA MET A 78 15.24 -5.33 3.21
C MET A 78 15.70 -5.49 4.66
N SER A 79 15.36 -4.55 5.55
CA SER A 79 15.63 -4.69 6.98
C SER A 79 15.06 -5.97 7.58
N PHE A 80 13.91 -6.46 7.10
CA PHE A 80 13.35 -7.75 7.52
C PHE A 80 14.33 -8.93 7.33
N TRP A 81 15.03 -8.93 6.20
CA TRP A 81 16.04 -9.94 5.88
C TRP A 81 17.36 -9.67 6.60
N SER A 82 17.69 -8.40 6.84
CA SER A 82 18.82 -7.98 7.66
C SER A 82 18.72 -8.47 9.10
N ASP A 83 17.54 -8.31 9.71
CA ASP A 83 17.25 -8.75 11.08
C ASP A 83 17.33 -10.27 11.24
N ARG A 84 17.18 -11.02 10.15
CA ARG A 84 17.33 -12.49 10.09
C ARG A 84 18.74 -12.94 9.70
N GLY A 85 19.66 -11.99 9.50
CA GLY A 85 21.02 -12.25 9.09
C GLY A 85 21.12 -12.90 7.71
N ILE A 86 20.17 -12.59 6.81
CA ILE A 86 20.16 -13.08 5.41
C ILE A 86 20.74 -12.02 4.49
N LEU A 87 20.43 -10.74 4.72
CA LEU A 87 21.02 -9.62 3.99
C LEU A 87 21.87 -8.75 4.92
N LYS A 88 22.80 -7.97 4.36
CA LYS A 88 23.56 -6.97 5.08
C LYS A 88 23.69 -5.70 4.27
N GLU A 89 23.51 -4.56 4.93
CA GLU A 89 23.76 -3.25 4.34
C GLU A 89 25.26 -2.96 4.40
N SER A 90 25.85 -2.64 3.25
CA SER A 90 27.21 -2.15 3.10
C SER A 90 27.21 -0.62 3.02
N SER A 91 28.36 -0.02 3.34
CA SER A 91 28.59 1.41 3.20
C SER A 91 28.56 1.79 1.71
N ASN A 92 27.38 2.15 1.18
CA ASN A 92 27.08 2.85 -0.11
C ASN A 92 25.67 2.52 -0.65
N ASP A 93 24.67 2.27 0.22
CA ASP A 93 23.34 1.76 -0.17
C ASP A 93 23.41 0.47 -1.02
N GLU A 94 24.46 -0.32 -0.80
CA GLU A 94 24.62 -1.64 -1.39
C GLU A 94 24.21 -2.71 -0.38
N TRP A 95 23.45 -3.68 -0.85
CA TRP A 95 22.97 -4.80 -0.07
C TRP A 95 23.62 -6.08 -0.57
N ILE A 96 24.12 -6.88 0.37
CA ILE A 96 24.78 -8.16 0.08
C ILE A 96 24.04 -9.31 0.73
N LEU A 97 23.97 -10.44 0.03
CA LEU A 97 23.49 -11.71 0.56
C LEU A 97 24.55 -12.33 1.48
N LEU A 98 24.11 -12.78 2.66
CA LEU A 98 24.93 -13.53 3.61
C LEU A 98 24.59 -15.03 3.48
N GLU A 99 25.45 -15.77 2.79
CA GLU A 99 25.31 -17.23 2.64
C GLU A 99 25.76 -18.02 3.87
N THR A 100 26.48 -17.38 4.79
CA THR A 100 26.91 -17.95 6.08
C THR A 100 26.56 -16.97 7.18
N ALA A 101 25.97 -17.46 8.28
CA ALA A 101 25.70 -16.64 9.44
C ALA A 101 27.01 -16.09 10.03
N GLU A 102 27.14 -14.77 10.13
CA GLU A 102 28.18 -14.16 10.96
C GLU A 102 27.83 -14.43 12.43
N ASP A 103 28.81 -14.81 13.26
CA ASP A 103 28.71 -14.97 14.72
C ASP A 103 28.39 -13.63 15.41
N ASN A 104 27.21 -13.06 15.16
CA ASN A 104 26.66 -11.96 15.92
C ASN A 104 25.68 -12.52 16.94
N SER A 105 26.23 -12.81 18.12
CA SER A 105 25.50 -13.07 19.35
C SER A 105 24.34 -12.09 19.54
N ASN A 106 23.14 -12.63 19.80
CA ASN A 106 21.96 -11.94 20.32
C ASN A 106 21.31 -10.85 19.43
N LYS A 107 20.55 -11.29 18.43
CA LYS A 107 19.21 -10.72 18.24
C LYS A 107 18.20 -11.85 18.25
N GLY A 108 17.41 -11.91 19.32
CA GLY A 108 16.35 -12.89 19.49
C GLY A 108 15.43 -12.90 18.29
N PHE A 109 15.08 -14.11 17.86
CA PHE A 109 14.10 -14.38 16.83
C PHE A 109 12.75 -13.80 17.29
N VAL A 110 12.39 -12.61 16.80
CA VAL A 110 11.04 -12.09 16.92
C VAL A 110 10.35 -12.39 15.59
N THR A 111 9.53 -13.43 15.60
CA THR A 111 8.48 -13.66 14.60
C THR A 111 7.45 -12.53 14.69
N ASN A 112 7.80 -11.35 14.15
CA ASN A 112 6.85 -10.28 13.93
C ASN A 112 6.00 -10.62 12.70
N GLU A 113 4.91 -11.33 12.92
CA GLU A 113 3.80 -11.46 11.96
C GLU A 113 3.05 -10.13 11.75
N GLU A 114 3.37 -9.09 12.52
CA GLU A 114 2.65 -7.80 12.54
C GLU A 114 3.16 -6.76 11.54
N SER A 115 4.32 -6.95 10.90
CA SER A 115 4.99 -5.88 10.13
C SER A 115 4.33 -5.54 8.79
N ASP A 116 3.51 -6.44 8.21
CA ASP A 116 2.76 -6.13 6.99
C ASP A 116 1.43 -5.40 7.26
N ASN A 117 0.81 -5.63 8.42
CA ASN A 117 -0.35 -4.83 8.87
C ASN A 117 0.06 -3.37 9.06
N ASN A 118 1.24 -3.11 9.62
CA ASN A 118 1.71 -1.75 9.91
C ASN A 118 1.90 -0.87 8.67
N ILE A 119 2.23 -1.43 7.50
CA ILE A 119 2.43 -0.64 6.28
C ILE A 119 1.10 -0.33 5.59
N ILE A 120 0.18 -1.30 5.57
CA ILE A 120 -1.18 -1.07 5.06
C ILE A 120 -1.91 -0.11 5.98
N GLN A 121 -1.73 -0.26 7.29
CA GLN A 121 -2.25 0.65 8.29
C GLN A 121 -1.67 2.06 8.13
N SER A 122 -0.34 2.20 7.96
CA SER A 122 0.28 3.51 7.71
C SER A 122 -0.16 4.16 6.39
N LEU A 123 -0.30 3.41 5.29
CA LEU A 123 -0.84 3.92 4.02
C LEU A 123 -2.33 4.27 4.11
N ALA A 124 -3.12 3.46 4.82
CA ALA A 124 -4.53 3.74 5.06
C ALA A 124 -4.72 4.93 6.01
N GLU A 125 -3.87 5.08 7.02
CA GLU A 125 -3.84 6.22 7.95
C GLU A 125 -3.40 7.50 7.23
N GLN A 126 -2.38 7.43 6.38
CA GLN A 126 -1.95 8.57 5.56
C GLN A 126 -3.06 9.01 4.60
N LYS A 127 -3.69 8.06 3.91
CA LYS A 127 -4.87 8.35 3.07
C LYS A 127 -6.03 8.91 3.89
N ALA A 128 -6.32 8.34 5.05
CA ALA A 128 -7.39 8.83 5.91
C ALA A 128 -7.12 10.25 6.41
N GLU A 129 -5.86 10.61 6.68
CA GLU A 129 -5.47 11.96 7.10
C GLU A 129 -5.58 12.98 5.96
N GLU A 130 -5.19 12.60 4.73
CA GLU A 130 -5.45 13.39 3.52
C GLU A 130 -6.96 13.60 3.31
N PHE A 131 -7.77 12.55 3.45
CA PHE A 131 -9.22 12.64 3.31
C PHE A 131 -9.90 13.41 4.44
N LYS A 132 -9.37 13.43 5.66
CA LYS A 132 -9.82 14.34 6.73
C LYS A 132 -9.56 15.80 6.39
N MET A 133 -8.41 16.10 5.79
CA MET A 133 -8.11 17.46 5.33
C MET A 133 -9.09 17.88 4.22
N TYR A 134 -9.37 16.97 3.27
CA TYR A 134 -10.40 17.19 2.26
C TYR A 134 -11.80 17.32 2.84
N TRP A 135 -12.15 16.58 3.90
CA TRP A 135 -13.45 16.66 4.54
C TRP A 135 -13.80 18.08 4.99
N VAL A 136 -12.90 18.72 5.75
CA VAL A 136 -13.13 20.08 6.26
C VAL A 136 -13.38 21.06 5.10
N TYR A 137 -12.65 20.89 4.02
CA TYR A 137 -12.83 21.70 2.81
C TYR A 137 -14.15 21.39 2.10
N ILE A 138 -14.47 20.11 1.86
CA ILE A 138 -15.70 19.66 1.20
C ILE A 138 -16.93 20.08 1.99
N GLU A 139 -16.91 19.91 3.32
CA GLU A 139 -17.99 20.30 4.21
C GLU A 139 -18.26 21.81 4.12
N ASN A 140 -17.22 22.63 4.22
CA ASN A 140 -17.34 24.08 4.08
C ASN A 140 -17.80 24.49 2.68
N MET A 141 -17.31 23.82 1.64
CA MET A 141 -17.72 24.07 0.26
C MET A 141 -19.21 23.75 0.06
N LEU A 142 -19.68 22.60 0.55
CA LEU A 142 -21.09 22.19 0.43
C LEU A 142 -22.02 23.02 1.32
N LYS A 143 -21.55 23.52 2.47
CA LYS A 143 -22.28 24.50 3.30
C LYS A 143 -22.45 25.84 2.58
N ASN A 144 -21.40 26.33 1.91
CA ASN A 144 -21.37 27.66 1.29
C ASN A 144 -22.00 27.70 -0.12
N LEU A 145 -21.75 26.68 -0.95
CA LEU A 145 -22.18 26.63 -2.36
C LEU A 145 -23.43 25.78 -2.58
N GLY A 146 -23.89 25.07 -1.54
CA GLY A 146 -24.99 24.12 -1.64
C GLY A 146 -24.57 22.76 -2.23
N GLY A 147 -25.55 21.88 -2.40
CA GLY A 147 -25.31 20.52 -2.86
C GLY A 147 -24.83 20.45 -4.32
N MET A 148 -23.90 19.54 -4.62
CA MET A 148 -23.35 19.36 -5.98
C MET A 148 -23.01 17.89 -6.28
N THR A 149 -22.74 17.58 -7.55
CA THR A 149 -22.42 16.21 -8.01
C THR A 149 -20.98 15.83 -7.69
N LEU A 150 -20.68 14.53 -7.67
CA LEU A 150 -19.33 13.99 -7.43
C LEU A 150 -18.28 14.65 -8.34
N GLU A 151 -18.59 14.81 -9.63
CA GLU A 151 -17.66 15.34 -10.63
C GLU A 151 -17.34 16.82 -10.37
N LYS A 152 -18.32 17.59 -9.87
CA LYS A 152 -18.11 19.00 -9.50
C LYS A 152 -17.26 19.12 -8.24
N ILE A 153 -17.51 18.28 -7.23
CA ILE A 153 -16.69 18.22 -6.01
C ILE A 153 -15.25 17.90 -6.39
N TYR A 154 -15.06 16.87 -7.22
CA TYR A 154 -13.76 16.45 -7.70
C TYR A 154 -13.03 17.56 -8.46
N GLY A 155 -13.71 18.23 -9.40
CA GLY A 155 -13.12 19.32 -10.17
C GLY A 155 -12.67 20.51 -9.32
N ILE A 156 -13.44 20.88 -8.29
CA ILE A 156 -13.06 21.96 -7.38
C ILE A 156 -11.88 21.53 -6.49
N LEU A 157 -11.88 20.31 -5.98
CA LEU A 157 -10.75 19.75 -5.23
C LEU A 157 -9.46 19.78 -6.06
N CYS A 158 -9.52 19.37 -7.34
CA CYS A 158 -8.38 19.46 -8.25
C CYS A 158 -7.91 20.89 -8.53
N SER A 159 -8.79 21.88 -8.43
CA SER A 159 -8.46 23.29 -8.67
C SER A 159 -7.84 23.99 -7.46
N VAL A 160 -8.11 23.49 -6.24
CA VAL A 160 -7.67 24.09 -4.97
C VAL A 160 -6.53 23.31 -4.31
N ALA A 161 -6.44 22.00 -4.54
CA ALA A 161 -5.26 21.23 -4.19
C ALA A 161 -4.15 21.55 -5.20
N GLU A 162 -3.11 22.26 -4.75
CA GLU A 162 -1.87 22.36 -5.53
C GLU A 162 -1.38 20.96 -5.92
N PRO A 163 -0.75 20.78 -7.10
CA PRO A 163 -0.14 19.51 -7.46
C PRO A 163 1.07 19.29 -6.56
N SER A 164 0.84 18.75 -5.36
CA SER A 164 1.92 18.29 -4.49
C SER A 164 2.62 17.14 -5.22
N SER A 165 3.88 17.39 -5.51
CA SER A 165 4.81 16.52 -6.22
C SER A 165 4.93 15.13 -5.58
N SER A 166 4.06 14.21 -5.99
CA SER A 166 4.28 12.77 -5.90
C SER A 166 3.27 12.06 -6.79
N SER A 167 3.74 11.75 -8.00
CA SER A 167 3.41 10.56 -8.79
C SER A 167 1.98 9.98 -8.69
N ASN A 168 1.25 10.11 -9.81
CA ASN A 168 0.40 9.09 -10.41
C ASN A 168 -0.85 8.64 -9.62
N SER A 169 -2.00 9.28 -9.86
CA SER A 169 -3.21 8.65 -10.44
C SER A 169 -4.46 9.52 -10.30
N ILE A 170 -4.66 10.41 -11.26
CA ILE A 170 -5.91 11.19 -11.43
C ILE A 170 -7.14 10.27 -11.60
N ASP A 171 -6.96 9.01 -11.98
CA ASP A 171 -8.05 8.04 -12.17
C ASP A 171 -8.42 7.23 -10.91
N ASN A 172 -7.51 7.10 -9.93
CA ASN A 172 -7.84 6.40 -8.67
C ASN A 172 -8.54 7.32 -7.66
N ASN A 173 -8.40 8.64 -7.80
CA ASN A 173 -8.91 9.61 -6.83
C ASN A 173 -10.46 9.76 -6.90
N LEU A 174 -11.09 9.56 -8.06
CA LEU A 174 -12.55 9.71 -8.19
C LEU A 174 -13.36 8.62 -7.47
N GLU A 175 -12.96 7.34 -7.60
CA GLU A 175 -13.65 6.24 -6.91
C GLU A 175 -13.34 6.25 -5.41
N ASP A 176 -12.11 6.60 -5.02
CA ASP A 176 -11.73 6.80 -3.61
C ASP A 176 -12.55 7.96 -2.99
N LEU A 177 -12.71 9.09 -3.69
CA LEU A 177 -13.57 10.21 -3.26
C LEU A 177 -15.03 9.79 -3.13
N LYS A 178 -15.54 8.99 -4.06
CA LYS A 178 -16.91 8.49 -4.02
C LYS A 178 -17.13 7.58 -2.82
N MET A 179 -16.22 6.66 -2.55
CA MET A 179 -16.27 5.81 -1.36
C MET A 179 -16.25 6.65 -0.09
N PHE A 180 -15.39 7.66 -0.03
CA PHE A 180 -15.30 8.58 1.10
C PHE A 180 -16.60 9.37 1.32
N LEU A 181 -17.18 9.96 0.27
CA LEU A 181 -18.45 10.68 0.38
C LEU A 181 -19.61 9.77 0.78
N ASN A 182 -19.65 8.53 0.29
CA ASN A 182 -20.64 7.55 0.72
C ASN A 182 -20.49 7.21 2.21
N GLN A 183 -19.27 7.08 2.73
CA GLN A 183 -19.03 6.90 4.15
C GLN A 183 -19.57 8.10 4.96
N MET A 184 -19.38 9.32 4.47
CA MET A 184 -19.93 10.52 5.13
C MET A 184 -21.46 10.60 5.07
N VAL A 185 -22.10 9.93 4.10
CA VAL A 185 -23.56 9.73 4.07
C VAL A 185 -23.99 8.70 5.12
N GLU A 186 -23.24 7.59 5.26
CA GLU A 186 -23.50 6.59 6.31
C GLU A 186 -23.30 7.16 7.73
N GLU A 187 -22.35 8.07 7.90
CA GLU A 187 -22.11 8.80 9.16
C GLU A 187 -23.09 9.97 9.41
N ASP A 188 -24.15 10.10 8.60
CA ASP A 188 -25.17 11.15 8.70
C ASP A 188 -24.63 12.60 8.58
N LYS A 189 -23.43 12.80 8.03
CA LYS A 189 -22.87 14.14 7.78
C LYS A 189 -23.31 14.71 6.42
N LEU A 190 -23.51 13.85 5.44
CA LEU A 190 -24.03 14.19 4.11
C LEU A 190 -25.35 13.49 3.83
N GLU A 191 -26.12 14.07 2.92
CA GLU A 191 -27.28 13.46 2.29
C GLU A 191 -27.05 13.38 0.78
N PHE A 192 -27.35 12.22 0.19
CA PHE A 192 -27.23 12.00 -1.24
C PHE A 192 -28.61 11.81 -1.87
N GLN A 193 -29.03 12.78 -2.69
CA GLN A 193 -30.32 12.75 -3.38
C GLN A 193 -30.15 13.19 -4.84
N GLY A 194 -30.72 12.44 -5.78
CA GLY A 194 -30.74 12.81 -7.20
C GLY A 194 -29.35 12.98 -7.84
N GLY A 195 -28.33 12.27 -7.35
CA GLY A 195 -26.95 12.41 -7.86
C GLY A 195 -26.15 13.56 -7.23
N ILE A 196 -26.71 14.21 -6.21
CA ILE A 196 -26.15 15.41 -5.57
C ILE A 196 -25.84 15.09 -4.11
N TYR A 197 -24.62 15.39 -3.68
CA TYR A 197 -24.23 15.38 -2.27
C TYR A 197 -24.52 16.74 -1.66
N LYS A 198 -25.13 16.75 -0.48
CA LYS A 198 -25.45 17.97 0.29
C LYS A 198 -25.14 17.71 1.77
N VAL A 199 -24.80 18.77 2.51
CA VAL A 199 -24.60 18.65 3.96
C VAL A 199 -25.94 18.42 4.63
N LYS A 200 -26.00 17.39 5.48
CA LYS A 200 -27.18 17.11 6.29
C LYS A 200 -27.24 18.16 7.40
N ILE A 201 -28.30 18.96 7.40
CA ILE A 201 -28.56 19.92 8.47
C ILE A 201 -29.36 19.15 9.53
N ASN A 202 -28.72 18.82 10.65
CA ASN A 202 -29.46 18.35 11.83
C ASN A 202 -30.14 19.57 12.45
N ASP A 203 -31.49 19.58 12.42
CA ASP A 203 -32.31 20.42 13.29
C ASP A 203 -32.13 20.03 14.77
#